data_AF-A0A956S7L3-F1
#
_entry.id   AF-A0A956S7L3-F1
#
_cell.length_a   1.000
_cell.length_b   1.000
_cell.length_c   1.000
_cell.angle_alpha   90.00
_cell.angle_beta   90.00
_cell.angle_gamma   90.00
#
_symmetry.space_group_name_H-M   'P 1'
#
loop_
_entity.id
_entity.type
_entity.pdbx_description
1 polymer ?
#
loop_
_entity_poly.entity_id
_entity_poly.type
_entity_poly.pdbx_seq_one_letter_code
_entity_poly.pdbx_strand_id
1 'polypeptide(L)'
;MYKNPTTEQPHDRKSLFTDNAPYFLTIDPFVVNSRITAVTNDTTVHPTKEAYCYTTEEKFSTTKNDGVLAYAGVSDLYNSDFDMAEGYSGALSGGYTINTNNAYYASGLTANLKINFFVNQVSHSILVKAGNIFQYTDNFFGRMVRKLDLSFDANTINLTGNTSITAATQLTGESIRAIAVQLTYPCNYNFKNKSLFQFSIDKTNAVYFEVTNFNNGGLRPILYDVNNKQRYEGIVVGTKIVFNLPATALPKTKLILSTSDVTQINYITSLTARNFTNYAALNNQGNYLIISNATFNTSTSGVNYLQEYKNYRNSVAGGSYNANIFYIDQLNDQYIYGVEQHPLAIRNFVNYA
;
A
#
# COMPACT_ATOMS: atom_id res chain seq x y z
N MET A 1 -15.26 5.21 8.11
CA MET A 1 -13.87 4.73 8.31
C MET A 1 -13.83 3.96 9.61
N TYR A 2 -12.87 3.05 9.75
CA TYR A 2 -12.58 2.42 11.04
C TYR A 2 -12.35 3.52 12.09
N LYS A 3 -12.93 3.35 13.27
CA LYS A 3 -12.75 4.29 14.39
C LYS A 3 -11.31 4.21 14.90
N ASN A 4 -10.77 2.99 14.93
CA ASN A 4 -9.37 2.73 15.25
C ASN A 4 -8.73 1.81 14.18
N PRO A 5 -8.19 2.36 13.07
CA PRO A 5 -7.63 1.55 11.99
C PRO A 5 -6.45 0.67 12.44
N THR A 6 -5.73 1.05 13.50
CA THR A 6 -4.61 0.24 13.98
C THR A 6 -5.08 -1.12 14.55
N THR A 7 -6.24 -1.15 15.20
CA THR A 7 -6.80 -2.35 15.87
C THR A 7 -8.01 -2.95 15.17
N GLU A 8 -8.63 -2.24 14.22
CA GLU A 8 -9.87 -2.67 13.56
C GLU A 8 -9.67 -3.02 12.09
N GLN A 9 -8.79 -2.30 11.38
CA GLN A 9 -8.56 -2.56 9.96
C GLN A 9 -7.76 -3.86 9.78
N PRO A 10 -8.23 -4.81 8.95
CA PRO A 10 -7.50 -6.04 8.69
C PRO A 10 -6.10 -5.77 8.13
N HIS A 11 -6.05 -5.10 6.99
CA HIS A 11 -4.83 -4.69 6.29
C HIS A 11 -5.12 -3.51 5.36
N ASP A 12 -4.06 -2.85 4.91
CA ASP A 12 -4.04 -1.71 3.99
C ASP A 12 -3.58 -2.10 2.55
N ARG A 13 -3.47 -3.40 2.25
CA ARG A 13 -2.98 -3.92 0.96
C ARG A 13 -3.97 -3.88 -0.19
N LYS A 14 -5.28 -3.87 0.11
CA LYS A 14 -6.35 -3.84 -0.89
C LYS A 14 -7.42 -2.87 -0.46
N SER A 15 -7.82 -2.00 -1.38
CA SER A 15 -8.85 -0.98 -1.16
C SER A 15 -10.25 -1.59 -1.24
N LEU A 16 -11.15 -1.10 -0.40
CA LEU A 16 -12.57 -1.49 -0.38
C LEU A 16 -13.43 -0.68 -1.35
N PHE A 17 -12.88 0.39 -1.93
CA PHE A 17 -13.63 1.32 -2.77
C PHE A 17 -13.27 1.21 -4.24
N THR A 18 -12.02 0.86 -4.55
CA THR A 18 -11.53 0.85 -5.93
C THR A 18 -10.38 -0.14 -6.09
N ASP A 19 -10.25 -0.69 -7.28
CA ASP A 19 -9.10 -1.45 -7.74
C ASP A 19 -8.10 -0.60 -8.53
N ASN A 20 -8.42 0.69 -8.76
CA ASN A 20 -7.60 1.63 -9.49
C ASN A 20 -6.85 2.59 -8.56
N ALA A 21 -5.61 2.92 -8.92
CA ALA A 21 -4.83 3.95 -8.25
C ALA A 21 -4.80 5.23 -9.11
N PRO A 22 -5.46 6.31 -8.68
CA PRO A 22 -5.35 7.61 -9.34
C PRO A 22 -3.99 8.26 -9.05
N TYR A 23 -3.42 8.91 -10.06
CA TYR A 23 -2.20 9.70 -9.94
C TYR A 23 -2.39 11.04 -10.63
N PHE A 24 -1.92 12.12 -10.00
CA PHE A 24 -1.90 13.45 -10.57
C PHE A 24 -0.46 13.85 -10.88
N LEU A 25 -0.21 14.27 -12.10
CA LEU A 25 1.04 14.92 -12.49
C LEU A 25 0.84 16.43 -12.38
N THR A 26 1.58 17.05 -11.47
CA THR A 26 1.57 18.51 -11.30
C THR A 26 2.73 19.12 -12.09
N ILE A 27 2.44 20.22 -12.77
CA ILE A 27 3.43 21.00 -13.52
C ILE A 27 3.37 22.43 -12.98
N ASP A 28 4.37 22.80 -12.19
CA ASP A 28 4.67 24.19 -11.87
C ASP A 28 5.67 24.75 -12.91
N PRO A 29 5.34 25.84 -13.65
CA PRO A 29 6.25 26.43 -14.62
C PRO A 29 7.35 27.31 -13.98
N PHE A 30 7.25 27.63 -12.69
CA PHE A 30 8.15 28.53 -11.97
C PHE A 30 9.11 27.80 -11.01
N VAL A 31 8.80 26.56 -10.64
CA VAL A 31 9.62 25.76 -9.72
C VAL A 31 9.95 24.40 -10.31
N VAL A 32 11.17 23.91 -10.02
CA VAL A 32 11.53 22.52 -10.31
C VAL A 32 10.69 21.58 -9.44
N ASN A 33 9.76 20.86 -10.07
CA ASN A 33 8.96 19.83 -9.41
C ASN A 33 9.84 18.70 -8.84
N SER A 34 9.36 18.05 -7.77
CA SER A 34 10.05 16.90 -7.17
C SER A 34 10.24 15.80 -8.22
N ARG A 35 11.49 15.38 -8.43
CA ARG A 35 11.85 14.36 -9.42
C ARG A 35 12.97 13.46 -8.90
N ILE A 36 13.03 12.26 -9.45
CA ILE A 36 14.16 11.34 -9.24
C ILE A 36 15.33 11.81 -10.11
N THR A 37 16.51 11.96 -9.52
CA THR A 37 17.72 12.43 -10.20
C THR A 37 18.59 11.27 -10.66
N ALA A 38 19.12 11.33 -11.88
CA ALA A 38 20.10 10.36 -12.34
C ALA A 38 21.46 10.57 -11.65
N VAL A 39 22.10 9.49 -11.23
CA VAL A 39 23.44 9.48 -10.64
C VAL A 39 24.30 8.49 -11.41
N THR A 40 25.56 8.85 -11.65
CA THR A 40 26.52 7.98 -12.34
C THR A 40 26.83 6.74 -11.51
N ASN A 41 26.67 5.57 -12.13
CA ASN A 41 27.04 4.27 -11.55
C ASN A 41 28.52 3.96 -11.88
N ASP A 42 29.45 4.63 -11.21
CA ASP A 42 30.90 4.43 -11.43
C ASP A 42 31.41 3.21 -10.64
N THR A 43 31.90 2.18 -11.32
CA THR A 43 32.40 0.94 -10.71
C THR A 43 33.92 0.83 -10.72
N THR A 44 34.67 1.92 -10.92
CA THR A 44 36.14 1.90 -10.92
C THR A 44 36.73 1.79 -9.52
N VAL A 45 36.15 2.49 -8.54
CA VAL A 45 36.52 2.45 -7.12
C VAL A 45 35.27 2.17 -6.31
N HIS A 46 35.25 1.03 -5.64
CA HIS A 46 34.08 0.55 -4.92
C HIS A 46 34.47 -0.17 -3.62
N PRO A 47 33.60 -0.18 -2.60
CA PRO A 47 33.83 -0.95 -1.38
C PRO A 47 33.82 -2.47 -1.65
N THR A 48 34.07 -3.26 -0.61
CA THR A 48 33.86 -4.71 -0.66
C THR A 48 32.42 -5.03 -1.07
N LYS A 49 32.25 -6.14 -1.80
CA LYS A 49 30.94 -6.57 -2.28
C LYS A 49 30.00 -6.86 -1.12
N GLU A 50 28.82 -6.25 -1.18
CA GLU A 50 27.72 -6.55 -0.29
C GLU A 50 27.25 -7.98 -0.51
N ALA A 51 27.24 -8.78 0.55
CA ALA A 51 26.96 -10.21 0.45
C ALA A 51 25.48 -10.51 0.23
N TYR A 52 24.59 -9.68 0.80
CA TYR A 52 23.15 -9.91 0.79
C TYR A 52 22.34 -8.61 0.66
N CYS A 53 21.08 -8.79 0.30
CA CYS A 53 20.02 -7.80 0.38
C CYS A 53 18.97 -8.25 1.39
N TYR A 54 17.98 -7.43 1.66
CA TYR A 54 16.71 -7.88 2.23
C TYR A 54 15.62 -7.80 1.17
N THR A 55 14.72 -8.78 1.15
CA THR A 55 13.52 -8.76 0.32
C THR A 55 12.31 -9.00 1.20
N THR A 56 11.16 -8.51 0.76
CA THR A 56 9.89 -8.68 1.43
C THR A 56 8.93 -9.40 0.49
N GLU A 57 8.37 -10.49 0.94
CA GLU A 57 7.32 -11.23 0.23
C GLU A 57 6.05 -11.20 1.10
N GLU A 58 4.88 -11.05 0.49
CA GLU A 58 3.62 -10.90 1.21
C GLU A 58 2.49 -11.70 0.59
N LYS A 59 1.54 -12.10 1.43
CA LYS A 59 0.26 -12.69 1.03
C LYS A 59 -0.83 -12.12 1.91
N PHE A 60 -2.00 -11.89 1.32
CA PHE A 60 -3.16 -11.38 2.05
C PHE A 60 -4.43 -12.04 1.53
N SER A 61 -5.45 -12.06 2.38
CA SER A 61 -6.78 -12.53 1.99
C SER A 61 -7.36 -11.60 0.94
N THR A 62 -8.04 -12.17 -0.05
CA THR A 62 -8.86 -11.40 -1.01
C THR A 62 -10.34 -11.67 -0.82
N THR A 63 -10.71 -12.46 0.19
CA THR A 63 -12.10 -12.74 0.56
C THR A 63 -12.65 -11.56 1.34
N LYS A 64 -13.77 -11.01 0.87
CA LYS A 64 -14.49 -9.95 1.59
C LYS A 64 -15.17 -10.54 2.83
N ASN A 65 -15.08 -9.81 3.92
CA ASN A 65 -15.76 -10.03 5.18
C ASN A 65 -16.44 -8.71 5.55
N ASP A 66 -17.74 -8.78 5.89
CA ASP A 66 -18.51 -7.60 6.26
C ASP A 66 -18.31 -7.20 7.74
N GLY A 67 -17.40 -7.88 8.44
CA GLY A 67 -16.93 -7.50 9.77
C GLY A 67 -17.78 -8.07 10.89
N VAL A 68 -17.91 -7.30 11.96
CA VAL A 68 -18.67 -7.70 13.14
C VAL A 68 -20.12 -7.26 13.00
N LEU A 69 -21.05 -8.21 13.20
CA LEU A 69 -22.47 -7.92 13.28
C LEU A 69 -22.80 -6.98 14.45
N ALA A 70 -23.61 -5.97 14.17
CA ALA A 70 -24.25 -5.15 15.19
C ALA A 70 -25.34 -5.95 15.92
N TYR A 71 -26.08 -6.78 15.18
CA TYR A 71 -27.08 -7.69 15.72
C TYR A 71 -27.18 -8.96 14.85
N ALA A 72 -27.22 -10.12 15.49
CA ALA A 72 -27.45 -11.41 14.85
C ALA A 72 -28.88 -11.88 15.15
N GLY A 73 -29.71 -12.02 14.11
CA GLY A 73 -31.12 -12.40 14.24
C GLY A 73 -31.66 -13.06 12.97
N VAL A 74 -32.94 -12.83 12.64
CA VAL A 74 -33.54 -13.33 11.39
C VAL A 74 -32.89 -12.70 10.15
N SER A 75 -32.36 -11.49 10.31
CA SER A 75 -31.47 -10.87 9.35
C SER A 75 -30.30 -10.27 10.10
N ASP A 76 -29.12 -10.50 9.53
CA ASP A 76 -27.87 -9.94 10.03
C ASP A 76 -27.86 -8.43 9.81
N LEU A 77 -27.59 -7.68 10.88
CA LEU A 77 -27.50 -6.23 10.85
C LEU A 77 -26.04 -5.79 11.05
N TYR A 78 -25.58 -4.91 10.16
CA TYR A 78 -24.27 -4.26 10.22
C TYR A 78 -24.46 -2.76 10.44
N ASN A 79 -23.45 -2.12 11.05
CA ASN A 79 -23.47 -0.67 11.13
C ASN A 79 -23.18 -0.04 9.77
N SER A 80 -23.49 1.26 9.64
CA SER A 80 -23.11 2.05 8.45
C SER A 80 -21.70 2.65 8.55
N ASP A 81 -20.98 2.39 9.64
CA ASP A 81 -19.55 2.64 9.77
C ASP A 81 -18.75 1.35 9.51
N PHE A 82 -17.42 1.45 9.56
CA PHE A 82 -16.58 0.28 9.32
C PHE A 82 -16.37 -0.47 10.62
N ASP A 83 -16.77 -1.73 10.65
CA ASP A 83 -16.64 -2.58 11.82
C ASP A 83 -15.28 -3.30 11.87
N MET A 84 -14.92 -3.79 13.06
CA MET A 84 -13.68 -4.52 13.24
C MET A 84 -13.59 -5.73 12.29
N ALA A 85 -12.44 -5.87 11.63
CA ALA A 85 -12.16 -6.91 10.64
C ALA A 85 -13.07 -6.91 9.40
N GLU A 86 -13.93 -5.90 9.22
CA GLU A 86 -14.55 -5.61 7.94
C GLU A 86 -13.47 -5.39 6.88
N GLY A 87 -13.73 -5.81 5.66
CA GLY A 87 -12.81 -5.70 4.54
C GLY A 87 -12.27 -7.05 4.10
N TYR A 88 -11.00 -7.14 3.73
CA TYR A 88 -10.45 -8.38 3.18
C TYR A 88 -9.84 -9.25 4.28
N SER A 89 -10.62 -10.21 4.77
CA SER A 89 -10.19 -11.20 5.77
C SER A 89 -10.86 -12.54 5.48
N GLY A 90 -10.10 -13.63 5.56
CA GLY A 90 -10.54 -14.96 5.13
C GLY A 90 -10.22 -16.05 6.14
N ALA A 91 -10.85 -17.21 6.00
CA ALA A 91 -10.44 -18.37 6.78
C ALA A 91 -9.02 -18.78 6.37
N LEU A 92 -8.17 -19.13 7.35
CA LEU A 92 -6.84 -19.68 7.08
C LEU A 92 -6.91 -21.20 7.08
N SER A 93 -7.20 -21.81 5.94
CA SER A 93 -7.06 -23.26 5.80
C SER A 93 -5.61 -23.59 5.45
N GLY A 94 -4.87 -24.20 6.38
CA GLY A 94 -3.51 -24.72 6.12
C GLY A 94 -2.35 -23.72 6.13
N GLY A 95 -2.60 -22.42 6.37
CA GLY A 95 -1.55 -21.39 6.44
C GLY A 95 -1.27 -20.68 5.13
N TYR A 96 -0.25 -19.82 5.15
CA TYR A 96 0.35 -19.22 3.96
C TYR A 96 1.69 -19.85 3.66
N THR A 97 2.04 -19.91 2.39
CA THR A 97 3.33 -20.44 1.94
C THR A 97 4.02 -19.37 1.13
N ILE A 98 5.19 -18.90 1.56
CA ILE A 98 5.99 -17.87 0.88
C ILE A 98 7.19 -18.54 0.21
N ASN A 99 7.43 -18.20 -1.06
CA ASN A 99 8.61 -18.70 -1.77
C ASN A 99 9.86 -17.96 -1.27
N THR A 100 10.81 -18.72 -0.71
CA THR A 100 12.06 -18.19 -0.14
C THR A 100 13.31 -18.75 -0.84
N ASN A 101 13.17 -19.20 -2.11
CA ASN A 101 14.22 -19.87 -2.89
C ASN A 101 15.44 -18.99 -3.24
N ASN A 102 15.45 -17.72 -2.84
CA ASN A 102 16.57 -16.79 -2.97
C ASN A 102 17.16 -16.36 -1.61
N ALA A 103 16.74 -16.96 -0.50
CA ALA A 103 17.21 -16.61 0.83
C ALA A 103 18.75 -16.75 0.98
N TYR A 104 19.36 -15.81 1.71
CA TYR A 104 20.78 -15.78 2.04
C TYR A 104 20.98 -16.11 3.52
N TYR A 105 22.06 -16.84 3.82
CA TYR A 105 22.30 -17.37 5.15
C TYR A 105 23.68 -16.97 5.64
N ALA A 106 23.70 -16.33 6.80
CA ALA A 106 24.88 -16.07 7.59
C ALA A 106 24.47 -15.98 9.07
N SER A 107 25.40 -16.34 9.95
CA SER A 107 25.19 -16.20 11.39
C SER A 107 24.90 -14.74 11.76
N GLY A 108 23.95 -14.53 12.67
CA GLY A 108 23.58 -13.21 13.16
C GLY A 108 22.59 -12.43 12.28
N LEU A 109 22.12 -13.00 11.16
CA LEU A 109 21.07 -12.37 10.35
C LEU A 109 19.69 -12.71 10.89
N THR A 110 18.81 -11.72 10.90
CA THR A 110 17.42 -11.87 11.33
C THR A 110 16.47 -11.83 10.15
N ALA A 111 15.36 -12.55 10.28
CA ALA A 111 14.16 -12.39 9.47
C ALA A 111 13.03 -11.82 10.32
N ASN A 112 12.08 -11.18 9.66
CA ASN A 112 10.95 -10.51 10.29
C ASN A 112 9.64 -10.99 9.66
N LEU A 113 8.75 -11.53 10.49
CA LEU A 113 7.40 -11.94 10.11
C LEU A 113 6.38 -11.00 10.72
N LYS A 114 5.64 -10.31 9.87
CA LYS A 114 4.40 -9.63 10.25
C LYS A 114 3.22 -10.52 9.90
N ILE A 115 2.33 -10.75 10.86
CA ILE A 115 1.12 -11.54 10.65
C ILE A 115 -0.08 -10.88 11.30
N ASN A 116 -1.15 -10.77 10.52
CA ASN A 116 -2.43 -10.22 10.96
C ASN A 116 -3.49 -11.32 10.94
N PHE A 117 -4.26 -11.42 12.02
CA PHE A 117 -5.40 -12.34 12.11
C PHE A 117 -6.51 -11.74 12.98
N PHE A 118 -7.74 -12.18 12.74
CA PHE A 118 -8.92 -11.80 13.51
C PHE A 118 -9.44 -12.99 14.30
N VAL A 119 -9.87 -12.73 15.53
CA VAL A 119 -10.40 -13.73 16.45
C VAL A 119 -11.70 -13.26 17.11
N ASN A 120 -12.49 -14.18 17.66
CA ASN A 120 -13.78 -13.91 18.31
C ASN A 120 -13.65 -13.50 19.79
N GLN A 121 -14.76 -13.34 20.53
CA GLN A 121 -14.76 -12.82 21.91
C GLN A 121 -14.59 -13.95 22.94
N VAL A 122 -13.46 -14.67 22.94
CA VAL A 122 -13.17 -15.77 23.88
C VAL A 122 -11.73 -15.69 24.39
N SER A 123 -11.28 -16.70 25.13
CA SER A 123 -9.85 -16.87 25.42
C SER A 123 -9.15 -17.47 24.20
N HIS A 124 -7.96 -16.98 23.90
CA HIS A 124 -7.17 -17.37 22.73
C HIS A 124 -5.79 -17.89 23.15
N SER A 125 -5.35 -18.95 22.49
CA SER A 125 -3.96 -19.41 22.52
C SER A 125 -3.54 -19.71 21.08
N ILE A 126 -2.80 -18.80 20.46
CA ILE A 126 -2.44 -18.87 19.04
C ILE A 126 -0.98 -19.26 18.89
N LEU A 127 -0.73 -20.38 18.22
CA LEU A 127 0.59 -20.81 17.83
C LEU A 127 0.90 -20.35 16.40
N VAL A 128 1.86 -19.43 16.29
CA VAL A 128 2.45 -19.01 15.03
C VAL A 128 3.69 -19.84 14.75
N LYS A 129 3.81 -20.41 13.56
CA LYS A 129 5.00 -21.12 13.09
C LYS A 129 5.51 -20.50 11.80
N ALA A 130 6.83 -20.43 11.65
CA ALA A 130 7.47 -20.06 10.40
C ALA A 130 8.62 -21.03 10.08
N GLY A 131 8.62 -21.58 8.88
CA GLY A 131 9.57 -22.62 8.50
C GLY A 131 9.42 -23.85 9.40
N ASN A 132 10.55 -24.48 9.72
CA ASN A 132 10.55 -25.73 10.49
C ASN A 132 10.79 -25.54 11.99
N ILE A 133 11.43 -24.43 12.37
CA ILE A 133 11.96 -24.25 13.74
C ILE A 133 11.26 -23.13 14.47
N PHE A 134 10.97 -21.99 13.82
CA PHE A 134 10.43 -20.83 14.52
C PHE A 134 8.99 -21.10 14.97
N GLN A 135 8.74 -20.87 16.26
CA GLN A 135 7.43 -20.97 16.89
C GLN A 135 7.26 -19.84 17.90
N TYR A 136 6.06 -19.28 17.95
CA TYR A 136 5.68 -18.24 18.90
C TYR A 136 4.24 -18.47 19.34
N THR A 137 3.98 -18.48 20.65
CA THR A 137 2.64 -18.58 21.20
C THR A 137 2.19 -17.23 21.75
N ASP A 138 1.01 -16.77 21.33
CA ASP A 138 0.35 -15.57 21.84
C ASP A 138 -0.92 -15.97 22.62
N ASN A 139 -1.01 -15.60 23.89
CA ASN A 139 -2.15 -15.88 24.75
C ASN A 139 -2.83 -14.57 25.13
N PHE A 140 -4.13 -14.46 24.87
CA PHE A 140 -4.90 -13.24 25.14
C PHE A 140 -6.39 -13.53 25.23
N PHE A 141 -7.20 -12.52 25.55
CA PHE A 141 -8.66 -12.64 25.66
C PHE A 141 -9.35 -11.54 24.87
N GLY A 142 -10.49 -11.89 24.28
CA GLY A 142 -11.40 -10.97 23.63
C GLY A 142 -11.18 -10.84 22.13
N ARG A 143 -12.17 -10.25 21.47
CA ARG A 143 -12.21 -10.06 20.02
C ARG A 143 -11.30 -8.93 19.61
N MET A 144 -10.40 -9.20 18.67
CA MET A 144 -9.49 -8.19 18.12
C MET A 144 -8.95 -8.61 16.76
N VAL A 145 -8.52 -7.62 15.97
CA VAL A 145 -7.51 -7.85 14.92
C VAL A 145 -6.15 -7.84 15.60
N ARG A 146 -5.54 -9.01 15.73
CA ARG A 146 -4.20 -9.18 16.28
C ARG A 146 -3.18 -8.99 15.16
N LYS A 147 -2.21 -8.10 15.38
CA LYS A 147 -1.10 -7.81 14.47
C LYS A 147 0.20 -8.10 15.22
N LEU A 148 0.93 -9.11 14.79
CA LEU A 148 2.21 -9.49 15.38
C LEU A 148 3.35 -9.07 14.45
N ASP A 149 4.45 -8.63 15.05
CA ASP A 149 5.71 -8.29 14.39
C ASP A 149 6.82 -9.08 15.10
N LEU A 150 7.22 -10.19 14.48
CA LEU A 150 8.07 -11.21 15.10
C LEU A 150 9.41 -11.28 14.38
N SER A 151 10.49 -11.09 15.12
CA SER A 151 11.85 -11.24 14.60
C SER A 151 12.48 -12.53 15.07
N PHE A 152 13.18 -13.23 14.18
CA PHE A 152 13.78 -14.53 14.46
C PHE A 152 15.03 -14.77 13.60
N ASP A 153 15.81 -15.80 13.95
CA ASP A 153 17.02 -16.13 13.19
C ASP A 153 16.65 -16.56 11.75
N ALA A 154 17.22 -15.89 10.75
CA ALA A 154 16.98 -16.17 9.34
C ALA A 154 17.32 -17.64 8.96
N ASN A 155 18.21 -18.29 9.71
CA ASN A 155 18.57 -19.71 9.53
C ASN A 155 17.38 -20.68 9.74
N THR A 156 16.28 -20.23 10.33
CA THR A 156 15.06 -21.04 10.52
C THR A 156 14.11 -21.07 9.31
N ILE A 157 14.35 -20.21 8.31
CA ILE A 157 13.58 -20.14 7.05
C ILE A 157 13.91 -21.35 6.17
N ASN A 158 12.94 -21.85 5.40
CA ASN A 158 13.17 -22.95 4.47
C ASN A 158 14.08 -22.52 3.30
N LEU A 159 15.29 -23.09 3.29
CA LEU A 159 16.43 -22.81 2.43
C LEU A 159 16.24 -23.14 0.96
N THR A 160 15.55 -24.24 0.68
CA THR A 160 15.54 -24.88 -0.65
C THR A 160 14.15 -24.89 -1.28
N GLY A 161 13.20 -24.17 -0.67
CA GLY A 161 11.81 -24.24 -1.03
C GLY A 161 10.99 -23.11 -0.44
N ASN A 162 9.70 -23.36 -0.34
CA ASN A 162 8.80 -22.43 0.27
C ASN A 162 8.87 -22.50 1.80
N THR A 163 8.82 -21.35 2.44
CA THR A 163 8.61 -21.21 3.88
C THR A 163 7.12 -21.23 4.17
N SER A 164 6.68 -22.25 4.91
CA SER A 164 5.32 -22.31 5.45
C SER A 164 5.19 -21.39 6.66
N ILE A 165 4.11 -20.63 6.71
CA ILE A 165 3.73 -19.75 7.81
C ILE A 165 2.32 -20.13 8.21
N THR A 166 2.15 -20.58 9.45
CA THR A 166 0.84 -20.95 9.98
C THR A 166 0.57 -20.13 11.23
N ALA A 167 -0.69 -19.74 11.40
CA ALA A 167 -1.25 -19.40 12.70
C ALA A 167 -2.37 -20.42 12.95
N ALA A 168 -2.45 -20.97 14.15
CA ALA A 168 -3.52 -21.89 14.52
C ALA A 168 -3.83 -21.73 16.01
N THR A 169 -5.10 -21.89 16.36
CA THR A 169 -5.49 -21.99 17.77
C THR A 169 -5.01 -23.31 18.37
N GLN A 170 -4.63 -23.27 19.64
CA GLN A 170 -4.32 -24.41 20.48
C GLN A 170 -5.52 -24.82 21.37
N LEU A 171 -6.62 -24.08 21.32
CA LEU A 171 -7.83 -24.30 22.10
C LEU A 171 -8.96 -24.90 21.23
N THR A 172 -9.74 -25.79 21.81
CA THR A 172 -10.88 -26.42 21.13
C THR A 172 -12.05 -25.44 20.99
N GLY A 173 -12.70 -25.40 19.82
CA GLY A 173 -13.88 -24.56 19.57
C GLY A 173 -13.57 -23.09 19.25
N GLU A 174 -12.30 -22.73 19.15
CA GLU A 174 -11.85 -21.42 18.70
C GLU A 174 -11.61 -21.43 17.18
N SER A 175 -11.80 -20.27 16.53
CA SER A 175 -11.46 -20.10 15.13
C SER A 175 -10.74 -18.78 14.91
N ILE A 176 -9.81 -18.79 13.97
CA ILE A 176 -9.08 -17.60 13.55
C ILE A 176 -9.30 -17.36 12.06
N ARG A 177 -9.28 -16.09 11.67
CA ARG A 177 -9.29 -15.67 10.27
C ARG A 177 -7.98 -14.97 9.99
N ALA A 178 -7.14 -15.54 9.13
CA ALA A 178 -5.93 -14.83 8.75
C ALA A 178 -6.24 -13.78 7.71
N ILE A 179 -5.46 -12.72 7.79
CA ILE A 179 -5.71 -11.49 7.05
C ILE A 179 -4.55 -11.23 6.11
N ALA A 180 -3.33 -11.20 6.65
CA ALA A 180 -2.13 -10.96 5.88
C ALA A 180 -0.91 -11.55 6.57
N VAL A 181 0.08 -11.94 5.77
CA VAL A 181 1.43 -12.26 6.20
C VAL A 181 2.42 -11.49 5.34
N GLN A 182 3.49 -11.02 5.97
CA GLN A 182 4.61 -10.39 5.29
C GLN A 182 5.90 -10.92 5.91
N LEU A 183 6.77 -11.50 5.09
CA LEU A 183 8.07 -12.03 5.52
C LEU A 183 9.16 -11.21 4.87
N THR A 184 9.97 -10.56 5.70
CA THR A 184 11.19 -9.85 5.29
C THR A 184 12.39 -10.68 5.70
N TYR A 185 13.26 -11.02 4.75
CA TYR A 185 14.37 -11.93 4.99
C TYR A 185 15.60 -11.58 4.13
N PRO A 186 16.82 -11.98 4.56
CA PRO A 186 18.02 -11.79 3.77
C PRO A 186 17.95 -12.59 2.47
N CYS A 187 18.34 -11.98 1.36
CA CYS A 187 18.34 -12.55 0.02
C CYS A 187 19.71 -12.48 -0.65
N ASN A 188 19.96 -13.43 -1.54
CA ASN A 188 21.02 -13.34 -2.53
C ASN A 188 20.63 -12.33 -3.61
N TYR A 189 21.62 -11.71 -4.24
CA TYR A 189 21.46 -10.91 -5.47
C TYR A 189 21.20 -11.79 -6.72
N ASN A 190 20.37 -12.82 -6.58
CA ASN A 190 19.91 -13.69 -7.66
C ASN A 190 18.40 -13.48 -7.82
N PHE A 191 18.00 -12.72 -8.85
CA PHE A 191 16.63 -12.21 -8.98
C PHE A 191 15.72 -13.12 -9.82
N LYS A 192 16.11 -14.38 -10.02
CA LYS A 192 15.26 -15.48 -10.51
C LYS A 192 14.46 -15.15 -11.79
N ASN A 193 15.13 -14.51 -12.75
CA ASN A 193 14.59 -14.08 -14.03
C ASN A 193 13.42 -13.07 -13.95
N LYS A 194 13.23 -12.41 -12.80
CA LYS A 194 12.27 -11.30 -12.67
C LYS A 194 12.76 -10.11 -13.50
N SER A 195 11.84 -9.37 -14.10
CA SER A 195 12.06 -8.10 -14.83
C SER A 195 11.85 -6.86 -13.94
N LEU A 196 11.34 -7.07 -12.72
CA LEU A 196 11.18 -6.09 -11.66
C LEU A 196 11.50 -6.78 -10.32
N PHE A 197 12.36 -6.18 -9.51
CA PHE A 197 12.70 -6.69 -8.19
C PHE A 197 12.80 -5.57 -7.16
N GLN A 198 12.10 -5.74 -6.03
CA GLN A 198 12.15 -4.81 -4.91
C GLN A 198 12.97 -5.42 -3.79
N PHE A 199 13.87 -4.64 -3.22
CA PHE A 199 14.77 -5.07 -2.15
C PHE A 199 15.24 -3.88 -1.32
N SER A 200 16.00 -4.17 -0.28
CA SER A 200 16.54 -3.19 0.64
C SER A 200 17.98 -3.53 1.02
N ILE A 201 18.74 -2.48 1.28
CA ILE A 201 20.05 -2.53 1.91
C ILE A 201 20.05 -1.45 2.98
N ASP A 202 19.97 -1.85 4.25
CA ASP A 202 19.87 -0.91 5.37
C ASP A 202 21.22 -0.27 5.72
N LYS A 203 21.76 0.51 4.79
CA LYS A 203 23.02 1.23 4.89
C LYS A 203 22.90 2.61 4.27
N THR A 204 23.53 3.59 4.92
CA THR A 204 23.74 4.94 4.36
C THR A 204 25.07 5.05 3.63
N ASN A 205 26.09 4.26 4.00
CA ASN A 205 27.40 4.23 3.34
C ASN A 205 27.32 3.80 1.86
N ALA A 206 28.44 3.93 1.15
CA ALA A 206 28.58 3.40 -0.21
C ALA A 206 28.42 1.87 -0.22
N VAL A 207 27.77 1.34 -1.25
CA VAL A 207 27.48 -0.09 -1.38
C VAL A 207 27.75 -0.55 -2.80
N TYR A 208 28.53 -1.62 -2.93
CA TYR A 208 28.79 -2.30 -4.18
C TYR A 208 28.11 -3.67 -4.19
N PHE A 209 27.36 -3.98 -5.24
CA PHE A 209 26.73 -5.30 -5.38
C PHE A 209 26.59 -5.71 -6.85
N GLU A 210 26.43 -7.02 -7.05
CA GLU A 210 26.30 -7.62 -8.36
C GLU A 210 25.04 -8.47 -8.41
N VAL A 211 24.14 -8.17 -9.34
CA VAL A 211 22.89 -8.88 -9.58
C VAL A 211 23.09 -9.95 -10.65
N THR A 212 22.53 -11.13 -10.43
CA THR A 212 22.49 -12.27 -11.35
C THR A 212 21.05 -12.68 -11.64
N ASN A 213 20.82 -13.33 -12.78
CA ASN A 213 19.50 -13.82 -13.20
C ASN A 213 18.41 -12.75 -13.10
N PHE A 214 18.66 -11.55 -13.62
CA PHE A 214 17.64 -10.52 -13.78
C PHE A 214 17.31 -10.42 -15.27
N ASN A 215 16.02 -10.43 -15.61
CA ASN A 215 15.59 -10.30 -17.00
C ASN A 215 15.62 -8.82 -17.41
N ASN A 216 16.73 -8.39 -18.00
CA ASN A 216 16.92 -7.02 -18.48
C ASN A 216 16.49 -6.80 -19.94
N GLY A 217 15.92 -7.81 -20.62
CA GLY A 217 15.48 -7.72 -22.01
C GLY A 217 16.58 -7.28 -22.99
N GLY A 218 17.86 -7.51 -22.67
CA GLY A 218 19.00 -7.06 -23.48
C GLY A 218 19.33 -5.55 -23.37
N LEU A 219 18.62 -4.81 -22.51
CA LEU A 219 18.86 -3.38 -22.26
C LEU A 219 19.54 -3.15 -20.91
N ARG A 220 20.08 -1.95 -20.69
CA ARG A 220 20.62 -1.55 -19.38
C ARG A 220 19.45 -1.26 -18.43
N PRO A 221 19.29 -2.01 -17.33
CA PRO A 221 18.18 -1.80 -16.41
C PRO A 221 18.39 -0.54 -15.56
N ILE A 222 17.32 -0.04 -14.96
CA ILE A 222 17.36 1.12 -14.07
C ILE A 222 17.09 0.67 -12.63
N LEU A 223 17.99 1.05 -11.73
CA LEU A 223 17.78 0.92 -10.29
C LEU A 223 17.30 2.25 -9.73
N TYR A 224 16.19 2.22 -9.00
CA TYR A 224 15.64 3.36 -8.28
C TYR A 224 15.93 3.22 -6.78
N ASP A 225 16.56 4.23 -6.20
CA ASP A 225 16.57 4.47 -4.75
C ASP A 225 15.47 5.48 -4.42
N VAL A 226 14.34 4.94 -3.98
CA VAL A 226 13.12 5.72 -3.74
C VAL A 226 13.29 6.63 -2.53
N ASN A 227 14.02 6.20 -1.50
CA ASN A 227 14.23 6.99 -0.29
C ASN A 227 15.06 8.24 -0.61
N ASN A 228 16.12 8.08 -1.40
CA ASN A 228 17.03 9.19 -1.73
C ASN A 228 16.67 9.92 -3.03
N LYS A 229 15.58 9.55 -3.70
CA LYS A 229 15.13 10.11 -4.99
C LYS A 229 16.23 10.04 -6.06
N GLN A 230 16.97 8.94 -6.11
CA GLN A 230 18.06 8.73 -7.07
C GLN A 230 17.78 7.55 -8.00
N ARG A 231 18.32 7.58 -9.22
CA ARG A 231 18.32 6.44 -10.13
C ARG A 231 19.69 6.19 -10.74
N TYR A 232 19.97 4.93 -11.02
CA TYR A 232 21.26 4.45 -11.52
C TYR A 232 21.02 3.54 -12.72
N GLU A 233 21.78 3.75 -13.80
CA GLU A 233 21.77 2.84 -14.94
C GLU A 233 22.73 1.67 -14.66
N GLY A 234 22.24 0.45 -14.78
CA GLY A 234 23.03 -0.76 -14.55
C GLY A 234 24.17 -0.91 -15.56
N ILE A 235 25.32 -1.39 -15.09
CA ILE A 235 26.45 -1.80 -15.95
C ILE A 235 26.37 -3.32 -16.13
N VAL A 236 26.26 -3.79 -17.36
CA VAL A 236 26.18 -5.22 -17.67
C VAL A 236 27.59 -5.75 -17.91
N VAL A 237 28.02 -6.73 -17.10
CA VAL A 237 29.33 -7.39 -17.20
C VAL A 237 29.11 -8.90 -17.27
N GLY A 238 29.21 -9.47 -18.47
CA GLY A 238 28.84 -10.87 -18.72
C GLY A 238 27.37 -11.11 -18.40
N THR A 239 27.09 -12.04 -17.47
CA THR A 239 25.72 -12.35 -16.99
C THR A 239 25.30 -11.56 -15.75
N LYS A 240 26.13 -10.63 -15.29
CA LYS A 240 25.90 -9.83 -14.09
C LYS A 240 25.51 -8.39 -14.44
N ILE A 241 24.77 -7.77 -13.52
CA ILE A 241 24.47 -6.34 -13.55
C ILE A 241 25.08 -5.74 -12.29
N VAL A 242 25.95 -4.75 -12.47
CA VAL A 242 26.80 -4.21 -11.41
C VAL A 242 26.32 -2.83 -11.01
N PHE A 243 26.28 -2.59 -9.70
CA PHE A 243 25.93 -1.30 -9.10
C PHE A 243 26.95 -0.92 -8.02
N ASN A 244 27.40 0.33 -8.06
CA ASN A 244 28.13 0.99 -6.99
C ASN A 244 27.36 2.26 -6.58
N LEU A 245 26.65 2.17 -5.46
CA LEU A 245 25.84 3.26 -4.94
C LEU A 245 26.70 4.10 -3.98
N PRO A 246 26.75 5.42 -4.13
CA PRO A 246 27.46 6.29 -3.20
C PRO A 246 26.82 6.29 -1.81
N ALA A 247 27.48 6.95 -0.87
CA ALA A 247 26.87 7.26 0.41
C ALA A 247 25.65 8.19 0.22
N THR A 248 24.60 7.97 0.99
CA THR A 248 23.30 8.64 0.89
C THR A 248 22.84 9.15 2.25
N ALA A 249 21.94 10.15 2.25
CA ALA A 249 21.41 10.73 3.48
C ALA A 249 20.45 9.78 4.22
N LEU A 250 19.65 9.01 3.48
CA LEU A 250 18.74 8.00 4.03
C LEU A 250 19.24 6.58 3.70
N PRO A 251 18.95 5.60 4.57
CA PRO A 251 19.21 4.20 4.27
C PRO A 251 18.52 3.75 2.97
N LYS A 252 19.15 2.83 2.25
CA LYS A 252 18.67 2.32 0.95
C LYS A 252 17.62 1.21 1.13
N THR A 253 16.59 1.47 1.94
CA THR A 253 15.57 0.48 2.32
C THR A 253 14.42 0.31 1.33
N LYS A 254 14.40 1.11 0.26
CA LYS A 254 13.42 0.99 -0.84
C LYS A 254 14.14 1.09 -2.19
N LEU A 255 14.76 -0.02 -2.59
CA LEU A 255 15.40 -0.18 -3.89
C LEU A 255 14.47 -0.93 -4.84
N ILE A 256 14.38 -0.46 -6.08
CA ILE A 256 13.59 -1.11 -7.14
C ILE A 256 14.46 -1.23 -8.38
N LEU A 257 14.84 -2.46 -8.75
CA LEU A 257 15.48 -2.73 -10.03
C LEU A 257 14.42 -3.06 -11.08
N SER A 258 14.39 -2.31 -12.17
CA SER A 258 13.42 -2.47 -13.25
C SER A 258 14.15 -2.62 -14.59
N THR A 259 13.66 -3.52 -15.43
CA THR A 259 14.11 -3.61 -16.81
C THR A 259 13.78 -2.33 -17.57
N SER A 260 14.56 -2.04 -18.61
CA SER A 260 14.25 -0.97 -19.57
C SER A 260 13.51 -1.50 -20.81
N ASP A 261 13.18 -2.79 -20.83
CA ASP A 261 12.38 -3.42 -21.88
C ASP A 261 10.95 -2.85 -21.88
N VAL A 262 10.64 -2.16 -22.97
CA VAL A 262 9.36 -1.52 -23.24
C VAL A 262 8.17 -2.48 -23.13
N THR A 263 8.34 -3.76 -23.44
CA THR A 263 7.26 -4.75 -23.36
C THR A 263 6.89 -5.12 -21.92
N GLN A 264 7.76 -4.78 -20.96
CA GLN A 264 7.60 -5.08 -19.54
C GLN A 264 7.22 -3.82 -18.72
N ILE A 265 7.07 -2.67 -19.37
CA ILE A 265 6.73 -1.40 -18.73
C ILE A 265 5.29 -1.03 -19.10
N ASN A 266 4.48 -0.67 -18.10
CA ASN A 266 3.15 -0.14 -18.32
C ASN A 266 3.24 1.30 -18.83
N TYR A 267 2.75 1.53 -20.06
CA TYR A 267 2.71 2.87 -20.65
C TYR A 267 1.46 3.63 -20.20
N ILE A 268 1.65 4.88 -19.83
CA ILE A 268 0.56 5.85 -19.74
C ILE A 268 0.29 6.35 -21.15
N THR A 269 -0.80 5.88 -21.75
CA THR A 269 -1.15 6.17 -23.16
C THR A 269 -1.97 7.45 -23.32
N SER A 270 -2.57 7.94 -22.24
CA SER A 270 -3.35 9.18 -22.23
C SER A 270 -3.27 9.87 -20.87
N LEU A 271 -3.40 11.20 -20.90
CA LEU A 271 -3.50 12.04 -19.71
C LEU A 271 -4.77 12.87 -19.84
N THR A 272 -5.51 12.96 -18.74
CA THR A 272 -6.70 13.81 -18.67
C THR A 272 -6.34 15.08 -17.92
N ALA A 273 -6.52 16.24 -18.56
CA ALA A 273 -6.34 17.53 -17.89
C ALA A 273 -7.36 17.67 -16.75
N ARG A 274 -6.89 18.04 -15.57
CA ARG A 274 -7.70 18.29 -14.38
C ARG A 274 -7.40 19.69 -13.85
N ASN A 275 -8.45 20.49 -13.70
CA ASN A 275 -8.38 21.81 -13.08
C ASN A 275 -8.97 21.71 -11.66
N PHE A 276 -8.16 22.06 -10.66
CA PHE A 276 -8.60 22.08 -9.28
C PHE A 276 -9.23 23.43 -8.95
N THR A 277 -10.42 23.38 -8.38
CA THR A 277 -11.14 24.57 -7.93
C THR A 277 -10.50 25.13 -6.66
N ASN A 278 -10.12 26.41 -6.66
CA ASN A 278 -9.61 27.07 -5.45
C ASN A 278 -10.76 27.36 -4.46
N TYR A 279 -11.00 26.45 -3.52
CA TYR A 279 -12.01 26.63 -2.47
C TYR A 279 -11.63 27.65 -1.38
N ALA A 280 -10.42 28.20 -1.40
CA ALA A 280 -10.06 29.35 -0.55
C ALA A 280 -10.54 30.69 -1.13
N ALA A 281 -10.89 30.75 -2.43
CA ALA A 281 -11.41 31.96 -3.05
C ALA A 281 -12.82 32.29 -2.53
N LEU A 282 -13.07 33.56 -2.21
CA LEU A 282 -14.32 34.02 -1.56
C LEU A 282 -15.59 33.63 -2.34
N ASN A 283 -15.54 33.62 -3.68
CA ASN A 283 -16.66 33.22 -4.54
C ASN A 283 -17.00 31.72 -4.48
N ASN A 284 -16.09 30.90 -3.94
CA ASN A 284 -16.26 29.47 -3.76
C ASN A 284 -16.58 29.10 -2.30
N GLN A 285 -16.78 30.08 -1.42
CA GLN A 285 -17.18 29.89 -0.03
C GLN A 285 -18.70 30.03 0.13
N GLY A 286 -19.23 29.64 1.29
CA GLY A 286 -20.65 29.76 1.61
C GLY A 286 -20.98 29.23 3.00
N ASN A 287 -22.11 29.66 3.57
CA ASN A 287 -22.64 29.13 4.83
C ASN A 287 -23.77 28.10 4.62
N TYR A 288 -24.03 27.72 3.36
CA TYR A 288 -24.94 26.65 2.98
C TYR A 288 -24.34 25.86 1.81
N LEU A 289 -23.95 24.61 2.07
CA LEU A 289 -23.23 23.77 1.12
C LEU A 289 -24.21 22.85 0.38
N ILE A 290 -24.21 22.90 -0.96
CA ILE A 290 -24.94 21.96 -1.81
C ILE A 290 -23.93 21.05 -2.49
N ILE A 291 -23.79 19.81 -2.03
CA ILE A 291 -22.90 18.82 -2.64
C ILE A 291 -23.70 17.98 -3.64
N SER A 292 -23.26 17.92 -4.90
CA SER A 292 -23.94 17.18 -5.96
C SER A 292 -22.97 16.62 -7.01
N ASN A 293 -23.47 15.85 -7.97
CA ASN A 293 -22.71 15.45 -9.15
C ASN A 293 -22.98 16.42 -10.32
N ALA A 294 -21.95 16.73 -11.12
CA ALA A 294 -22.06 17.68 -12.22
C ALA A 294 -23.07 17.26 -13.30
N THR A 295 -23.38 15.96 -13.41
CA THR A 295 -24.43 15.44 -14.31
C THR A 295 -25.82 16.04 -14.03
N PHE A 296 -26.08 16.51 -12.81
CA PHE A 296 -27.34 17.16 -12.44
C PHE A 296 -27.42 18.66 -12.81
N ASN A 297 -26.40 19.21 -13.47
CA ASN A 297 -26.46 20.57 -14.03
C ASN A 297 -27.45 20.68 -15.19
N THR A 298 -27.80 19.56 -15.79
CA THR A 298 -28.74 19.48 -16.91
C THR A 298 -29.86 18.53 -16.55
N SER A 299 -31.09 18.92 -16.85
CA SER A 299 -32.27 18.06 -16.77
C SER A 299 -32.85 17.80 -18.16
N THR A 300 -33.81 16.89 -18.26
CA THR A 300 -34.55 16.61 -19.50
C THR A 300 -35.29 17.83 -20.05
N SER A 301 -35.63 18.80 -19.20
CA SER A 301 -36.25 20.08 -19.59
C SER A 301 -35.24 21.19 -19.91
N GLY A 302 -33.93 20.92 -19.81
CA GLY A 302 -32.85 21.90 -19.99
C GLY A 302 -32.65 22.84 -18.79
N VAL A 303 -33.43 22.70 -17.72
CA VAL A 303 -33.36 23.53 -16.52
C VAL A 303 -32.26 23.01 -15.59
N ASN A 304 -31.42 23.91 -15.07
CA ASN A 304 -30.45 23.59 -14.02
C ASN A 304 -31.09 23.73 -12.63
N TYR A 305 -31.70 22.66 -12.14
CA TYR A 305 -32.39 22.67 -10.85
C TYR A 305 -31.45 22.88 -9.64
N LEU A 306 -30.16 22.54 -9.76
CA LEU A 306 -29.18 22.86 -8.72
C LEU A 306 -29.00 24.37 -8.59
N GLN A 307 -28.91 25.09 -9.71
CA GLN A 307 -28.79 26.54 -9.71
C GLN A 307 -30.06 27.22 -9.20
N GLU A 308 -31.24 26.74 -9.60
CA GLU A 308 -32.52 27.25 -9.06
C GLU A 308 -32.61 27.06 -7.55
N TYR A 309 -32.20 25.89 -7.04
CA TYR A 309 -32.20 25.62 -5.60
C TYR A 309 -31.19 26.51 -4.86
N LYS A 310 -29.98 26.70 -5.40
CA LYS A 310 -29.00 27.67 -4.87
C LYS A 310 -29.59 29.09 -4.82
N ASN A 311 -30.21 29.54 -5.91
CA ASN A 311 -30.85 30.86 -6.01
C ASN A 311 -31.96 31.01 -4.96
N TYR A 312 -32.78 29.97 -4.77
CA TYR A 312 -33.81 29.95 -3.74
C TYR A 312 -33.20 30.09 -2.35
N ARG A 313 -32.17 29.31 -1.98
CA ARG A 313 -31.50 29.41 -0.67
C ARG A 313 -30.84 30.77 -0.42
N ASN A 314 -30.42 31.45 -1.49
CA ASN A 314 -29.90 32.82 -1.42
C ASN A 314 -31.01 33.88 -1.29
N SER A 315 -32.26 33.55 -1.60
CA SER A 315 -33.39 34.48 -1.50
C SER A 315 -33.87 34.65 -0.05
N VAL A 316 -34.60 35.73 0.20
CA VAL A 316 -35.23 35.99 1.51
C VAL A 316 -36.17 34.84 1.91
N ALA A 317 -36.96 34.31 0.96
CA ALA A 317 -37.87 33.20 1.23
C ALA A 317 -37.13 31.88 1.57
N GLY A 318 -35.95 31.67 0.99
CA GLY A 318 -35.13 30.48 1.25
C GLY A 318 -34.14 30.63 2.40
N GLY A 319 -34.14 31.76 3.11
CA GLY A 319 -33.39 31.98 4.34
C GLY A 319 -32.15 32.88 4.21
N SER A 320 -31.94 33.55 3.08
CA SER A 320 -30.84 34.51 2.85
C SER A 320 -29.44 33.93 3.14
N TYR A 321 -29.23 32.65 2.82
CA TYR A 321 -27.91 32.03 2.95
C TYR A 321 -26.95 32.57 1.90
N ASN A 322 -25.65 32.40 2.13
CA ASN A 322 -24.65 32.37 1.07
C ASN A 322 -24.48 30.91 0.65
N ALA A 323 -25.39 30.42 -0.20
CA ALA A 323 -25.40 29.05 -0.68
C ALA A 323 -24.47 28.88 -1.88
N ASN A 324 -23.74 27.76 -1.91
CA ASN A 324 -22.87 27.42 -3.02
C ASN A 324 -22.90 25.93 -3.37
N ILE A 325 -22.60 25.62 -4.64
CA ILE A 325 -22.64 24.26 -5.18
C ILE A 325 -21.21 23.73 -5.28
N PHE A 326 -21.01 22.52 -4.76
CA PHE A 326 -19.74 21.81 -4.76
C PHE A 326 -19.93 20.46 -5.45
N TYR A 327 -19.09 20.17 -6.45
CA TYR A 327 -19.22 18.94 -7.22
C TYR A 327 -18.39 17.82 -6.61
N ILE A 328 -19.00 16.67 -6.41
CA ILE A 328 -18.36 15.51 -5.76
C ILE A 328 -17.10 15.06 -6.49
N ASP A 329 -17.01 15.19 -7.81
CA ASP A 329 -15.82 14.80 -8.58
C ASP A 329 -14.62 15.70 -8.25
N GLN A 330 -14.83 17.00 -8.04
CA GLN A 330 -13.80 17.93 -7.57
C GLN A 330 -13.40 17.63 -6.13
N LEU A 331 -14.36 17.22 -5.29
CA LEU A 331 -14.07 16.84 -3.92
C LEU A 331 -13.28 15.53 -3.85
N ASN A 332 -13.61 14.56 -4.71
CA ASN A 332 -12.87 13.30 -4.80
C ASN A 332 -11.41 13.57 -5.18
N ASP A 333 -11.17 14.35 -6.23
CA ASP A 333 -9.83 14.71 -6.70
C ASP A 333 -9.01 15.44 -5.60
N GLN A 334 -9.60 16.44 -4.95
CA GLN A 334 -8.85 17.34 -4.05
C GLN A 334 -8.76 16.87 -2.60
N TYR A 335 -9.75 16.11 -2.10
CA TYR A 335 -9.86 15.77 -0.67
C TYR A 335 -9.72 14.27 -0.37
N ILE A 336 -9.65 13.40 -1.38
CA ILE A 336 -9.26 11.99 -1.23
C ILE A 336 -8.40 11.49 -2.41
N TYR A 337 -7.70 12.40 -3.08
CA TYR A 337 -6.73 12.09 -4.12
C TYR A 337 -7.29 11.28 -5.28
N GLY A 338 -8.51 11.59 -5.73
CA GLY A 338 -9.15 11.00 -6.91
C GLY A 338 -9.83 9.65 -6.66
N VAL A 339 -9.88 9.15 -5.42
CA VAL A 339 -10.64 7.93 -5.11
C VAL A 339 -12.13 8.25 -5.14
N GLU A 340 -12.81 7.74 -6.16
CA GLU A 340 -14.24 7.96 -6.35
C GLU A 340 -15.08 7.27 -5.27
N GLN A 341 -16.26 7.84 -5.00
CA GLN A 341 -17.27 7.32 -4.08
C GLN A 341 -16.78 7.05 -2.65
N HIS A 342 -15.67 7.67 -2.25
CA HIS A 342 -15.14 7.52 -0.91
C HIS A 342 -15.76 8.57 0.02
N PRO A 343 -16.41 8.18 1.14
CA PRO A 343 -17.04 9.13 2.07
C PRO A 343 -16.06 10.14 2.70
N LEU A 344 -14.75 9.89 2.61
CA LEU A 344 -13.73 10.81 3.09
C LEU A 344 -13.63 12.08 2.27
N ALA A 345 -13.98 12.07 0.99
CA ALA A 345 -13.99 13.27 0.16
C ALA A 345 -14.89 14.35 0.80
N ILE A 346 -16.13 13.97 1.14
CA ILE A 346 -17.11 14.86 1.78
C ILE A 346 -16.66 15.24 3.18
N ARG A 347 -16.22 14.28 4.00
CA ARG A 347 -15.82 14.55 5.39
C ARG A 347 -14.63 15.52 5.45
N ASN A 348 -13.60 15.29 4.64
CA ASN A 348 -12.41 16.14 4.62
C ASN A 348 -12.73 17.53 4.06
N PHE A 349 -13.60 17.61 3.04
CA PHE A 349 -14.06 18.89 2.52
C PHE A 349 -14.84 19.69 3.57
N VAL A 350 -15.81 19.09 4.26
CA VAL A 350 -16.60 19.75 5.30
C VAL A 350 -15.77 20.16 6.51
N ASN A 351 -14.71 19.41 6.85
CA ASN A 351 -13.77 19.81 7.91
C ASN A 351 -12.87 20.99 7.49
N TYR A 352 -12.65 21.16 6.18
CA TYR A 352 -11.89 22.28 5.63
C TYR A 352 -12.75 23.55 5.51
N ALA A 353 -13.99 23.40 5.05
CA ALA A 353 -14.96 24.47 4.82
C ALA A 353 -15.48 25.03 6.14
#